data_AF-A0ABD5NN35-F1
#
_entry.id   AF-A0ABD5NN35-F1
#
_cell.length_a   1.000
_cell.length_b   1.000
_cell.length_c   1.000
_cell.angle_alpha   90.00
_cell.angle_beta   90.00
_cell.angle_gamma   90.00
#
_symmetry.space_group_name_H-M   'P 1'
#
loop_
_entity.id
_entity.type
_entity.pdbx_description
1 polymer ?
#
loop_
_entity_poly.entity_id
_entity_poly.type
_entity_poly.pdbx_seq_one_letter_code
_entity_poly.pdbx_strand_id
1 'polypeptide(L)'
;MPSTVVHVGLAGLLGIALLGDRFDTKAILVVLAATAALDLDTLIGMVWDGTHRAALHNIFVVLVPGAALYWDTRLRSESIVRTRLGPGGPRTLWATLGCLLFAHVLLDAFFNGVNLLWPLHDQFYDLSGKLYLSNHDGFVQTFVEFSTSEEGTRTVSESTTVGTTEDTHYRTGFDPGPQPEPEPERIFPIAYNGERFVVALAGYLAVGVRIFEDVRTGDTER
;
A
#
# COMPACT_ATOMS: atom_id res chain seq x y z
N MET A 1 -4.60 -8.05 9.84
CA MET A 1 -4.06 -7.09 8.86
C MET A 1 -3.33 -7.86 7.77
N PRO A 2 -3.31 -7.40 6.52
CA PRO A 2 -2.25 -7.76 5.59
C PRO A 2 -0.91 -7.54 6.30
N SER A 3 0.00 -8.48 6.11
CA SER A 3 1.36 -8.36 6.62
C SER A 3 2.27 -7.80 5.54
N THR A 4 3.48 -7.41 5.90
CA THR A 4 4.53 -7.06 4.94
C THR A 4 4.77 -8.13 3.88
N VAL A 5 4.65 -9.40 4.26
CA VAL A 5 4.77 -10.52 3.31
C VAL A 5 3.64 -10.49 2.28
N VAL A 6 2.42 -10.13 2.68
CA VAL A 6 1.26 -10.01 1.77
C VAL A 6 1.39 -8.77 0.89
N HIS A 7 1.75 -7.61 1.46
CA HIS A 7 1.98 -6.38 0.71
C HIS A 7 3.06 -6.59 -0.37
N VAL A 8 4.21 -7.15 0.00
CA VAL A 8 5.33 -7.41 -0.91
C VAL A 8 4.96 -8.46 -1.97
N GLY A 9 4.23 -9.52 -1.60
CA GLY A 9 3.75 -10.51 -2.56
C GLY A 9 2.81 -9.90 -3.61
N LEU A 10 1.82 -9.12 -3.18
CA LEU A 10 0.91 -8.43 -4.10
C LEU A 10 1.64 -7.38 -4.96
N ALA A 11 2.55 -6.61 -4.36
CA ALA A 11 3.41 -5.67 -5.09
C ALA A 11 4.30 -6.38 -6.12
N GLY A 12 4.72 -7.62 -5.86
CA GLY A 12 5.43 -8.45 -6.83
C GLY A 12 4.58 -8.75 -8.07
N LEU A 13 3.33 -9.17 -7.89
CA LEU A 13 2.40 -9.42 -9.01
C LEU A 13 2.17 -8.16 -9.85
N LEU A 14 1.81 -7.06 -9.16
CA LEU A 14 1.58 -5.78 -9.81
C LEU A 14 2.85 -5.27 -10.48
N GLY A 15 4.01 -5.39 -9.82
CA GLY A 15 5.30 -4.95 -10.31
C GLY A 15 5.71 -5.66 -11.60
N ILE A 16 5.49 -6.98 -11.72
CA ILE A 16 5.73 -7.70 -12.97
C ILE A 16 4.87 -7.14 -14.11
N ALA A 17 3.56 -7.04 -13.89
CA ALA A 17 2.63 -6.54 -14.89
C ALA A 17 2.95 -5.07 -15.27
N LEU A 18 3.26 -4.26 -14.26
CA LEU A 18 3.60 -2.86 -14.40
C LEU A 18 5.03 -2.63 -14.83
N LEU A 19 5.95 -3.58 -14.89
CA LEU A 19 7.26 -3.38 -15.50
C LEU A 19 7.25 -3.87 -16.96
N GLY A 20 6.50 -4.95 -17.24
CA GLY A 20 6.31 -5.50 -18.58
C GLY A 20 7.64 -5.81 -19.27
N ASP A 21 7.79 -5.37 -20.51
CA ASP A 21 9.01 -5.58 -21.31
C ASP A 21 10.25 -4.85 -20.77
N ARG A 22 10.08 -3.97 -19.77
CA ARG A 22 11.17 -3.28 -19.07
C ARG A 22 11.47 -3.92 -17.71
N PHE A 23 11.00 -5.14 -17.49
CA PHE A 23 11.35 -5.91 -16.32
C PHE A 23 12.86 -6.19 -16.31
N ASP A 24 13.49 -5.92 -15.17
CA ASP A 24 14.79 -6.44 -14.81
C ASP A 24 14.79 -6.75 -13.30
N THR A 25 15.69 -7.62 -12.88
CA THR A 25 15.80 -8.04 -11.48
C THR A 25 15.98 -6.86 -10.51
N LYS A 26 16.72 -5.81 -10.89
CA LYS A 26 16.93 -4.64 -10.02
C LYS A 26 15.65 -3.83 -9.89
N ALA A 27 14.91 -3.64 -10.99
CA ALA A 27 13.67 -2.88 -11.02
C ALA A 27 12.61 -3.51 -10.11
N ILE A 28 12.42 -4.84 -10.17
CA ILE A 28 11.46 -5.50 -9.28
C ILE A 28 11.92 -5.44 -7.82
N LEU A 29 13.21 -5.58 -7.53
CA LEU A 29 13.73 -5.45 -6.16
C LEU A 29 13.49 -4.06 -5.57
N VAL A 30 13.53 -2.99 -6.39
CA VAL A 30 13.14 -1.64 -5.95
C VAL A 30 11.66 -1.60 -5.53
N VAL A 31 10.76 -2.22 -6.30
CA VAL A 31 9.33 -2.29 -5.98
C VAL A 31 9.11 -3.01 -4.65
N LEU A 32 9.72 -4.20 -4.50
CA LEU A 32 9.57 -5.01 -3.28
C LEU A 32 10.16 -4.31 -2.05
N ALA A 33 11.35 -3.73 -2.19
CA ALA A 33 12.02 -3.04 -1.10
C ALA A 33 11.29 -1.76 -0.67
N ALA A 34 10.79 -0.97 -1.64
CA ALA A 34 10.00 0.23 -1.34
C ALA A 34 8.71 -0.12 -0.60
N THR A 35 8.03 -1.19 -1.02
CA THR A 35 6.80 -1.68 -0.35
C THR A 35 7.11 -2.12 1.08
N ALA A 36 8.13 -2.96 1.28
CA ALA A 36 8.52 -3.41 2.62
C ALA A 36 8.98 -2.26 3.53
N ALA A 37 9.60 -1.22 2.96
CA ALA A 37 10.10 -0.09 3.73
C ALA A 37 8.96 0.77 4.30
N LEU A 38 7.81 0.91 3.61
CA LEU A 38 6.70 1.71 4.12
C LEU A 38 5.97 1.05 5.29
N ASP A 39 5.93 -0.29 5.35
CA ASP A 39 5.39 -1.04 6.49
C ASP A 39 6.15 -0.82 7.80
N LEU A 40 7.37 -0.28 7.72
CA LEU A 40 8.15 0.07 8.90
C LEU A 40 7.57 1.27 9.67
N ASP A 41 6.45 1.86 9.24
CA ASP A 41 5.75 2.88 10.01
C ASP A 41 5.18 2.36 11.35
N THR A 42 5.06 1.04 11.53
CA THR A 42 4.84 0.46 12.86
C THR A 42 5.92 0.87 13.84
N LEU A 43 7.14 1.14 13.38
CA LEU A 43 8.24 1.61 14.24
C LEU A 43 8.09 3.08 14.62
N ILE A 44 7.42 3.87 13.77
CA ILE A 44 7.03 5.24 14.08
C ILE A 44 5.92 5.20 15.14
N GLY A 45 4.95 4.29 14.99
CA GLY A 45 3.88 4.01 15.96
C GLY A 45 4.39 3.79 17.39
N MET A 46 5.51 3.06 17.54
CA MET A 46 6.13 2.82 18.86
C MET A 46 6.59 4.09 19.59
N VAL A 47 6.84 5.18 18.85
CA VAL A 47 7.31 6.46 19.40
C VAL A 47 6.21 7.51 19.39
N TRP A 48 5.30 7.43 18.43
CA TRP A 48 4.17 8.32 18.26
C TRP A 48 2.90 7.49 18.05
N ASP A 49 2.15 7.34 19.15
CA ASP A 49 0.90 6.58 19.19
C ASP A 49 -0.06 7.01 18.06
N GLY A 50 -0.80 6.03 17.52
CA GLY A 50 -1.78 6.24 16.45
C GLY A 50 -1.20 6.51 15.06
N THR A 51 0.13 6.63 14.90
CA THR A 51 0.73 6.93 13.58
C THR A 51 0.88 5.70 12.68
N HIS A 52 0.80 4.48 13.22
CA HIS A 52 0.77 3.29 12.38
C HIS A 52 -0.49 3.32 11.49
N ARG A 53 -0.30 3.15 10.18
CA ARG A 53 -1.33 3.33 9.14
C ARG A 53 -1.82 4.76 8.92
N ALA A 54 -1.06 5.73 9.42
CA ALA A 54 -1.20 7.13 9.09
C ALA A 54 0.08 7.66 8.44
N ALA A 55 1.24 7.47 9.09
CA ALA A 55 2.50 8.08 8.69
C ALA A 55 2.95 7.68 7.28
N LEU A 56 2.92 6.38 6.95
CA LEU A 56 3.34 5.87 5.63
C LEU A 56 2.24 5.11 4.86
N HIS A 57 0.98 5.17 5.32
CA HIS A 57 -0.18 4.57 4.63
C HIS A 57 -1.23 5.62 4.21
N ASN A 58 -0.77 6.83 3.89
CA ASN A 58 -1.60 7.91 3.35
C ASN A 58 -1.36 8.08 1.85
N ILE A 59 -2.25 8.79 1.16
CA ILE A 59 -2.17 8.98 -0.29
C ILE A 59 -0.95 9.82 -0.73
N PHE A 60 -0.39 10.64 0.17
CA PHE A 60 0.71 11.55 -0.16
C PHE A 60 2.03 10.82 -0.38
N VAL A 61 2.22 9.61 0.19
CA VAL A 61 3.39 8.76 -0.11
C VAL A 61 3.46 8.37 -1.59
N VAL A 62 2.35 8.47 -2.31
CA VAL A 62 2.26 8.26 -3.76
C VAL A 62 2.21 9.58 -4.51
N LEU A 63 1.31 10.50 -4.11
CA LEU A 63 1.06 11.73 -4.87
C LEU A 63 2.24 12.69 -4.88
N VAL A 64 2.94 12.86 -3.75
CA VAL A 64 4.07 13.80 -3.67
C VAL A 64 5.26 13.31 -4.50
N PRO A 65 5.73 12.05 -4.35
CA PRO A 65 6.77 11.52 -5.24
C PRO A 65 6.32 11.44 -6.70
N GLY A 66 5.04 11.14 -6.96
CA GLY A 66 4.48 11.13 -8.32
C GLY A 66 4.50 12.51 -8.98
N ALA A 67 4.12 13.56 -8.25
CA ALA A 67 4.19 14.94 -8.73
C ALA A 67 5.65 15.36 -8.98
N ALA A 68 6.56 15.03 -8.06
CA ALA A 68 7.99 15.30 -8.22
C ALA A 68 8.58 14.57 -9.44
N LEU A 69 8.22 13.31 -9.65
CA LEU A 69 8.64 12.50 -10.79
C LEU A 69 8.08 13.05 -12.11
N TYR A 70 6.80 13.44 -12.12
CA TYR A 70 6.19 14.07 -13.28
C TYR A 70 6.90 15.37 -13.64
N TRP A 71 7.13 16.25 -12.65
CA TRP A 71 7.86 17.49 -12.84
C TRP A 71 9.28 17.24 -13.37
N ASP A 72 10.03 16.32 -12.77
CA ASP A 72 11.40 16.01 -13.18
C ASP A 72 11.47 15.45 -14.62
N THR A 73 10.51 14.62 -15.00
CA THR A 73 10.59 13.87 -16.28
C THR A 73 9.85 14.53 -17.44
N ARG A 74 8.98 15.52 -17.18
CA ARG A 74 8.15 16.17 -18.20
C ARG A 74 8.33 17.69 -18.29
N LEU A 75 8.62 18.36 -17.18
CA LEU A 75 8.63 19.83 -17.12
C LEU A 75 10.04 20.42 -17.07
N ARG A 76 11.02 19.67 -16.54
CA ARG A 76 12.43 20.09 -16.58
C ARG A 76 13.02 19.88 -17.97
N SER A 77 13.94 20.76 -18.35
CA SER A 77 14.79 20.58 -19.54
C SER A 77 15.70 19.36 -19.41
N GLU A 78 16.22 19.12 -18.20
CA GLU A 78 17.06 17.98 -17.86
C GLU A 78 16.51 17.25 -16.64
N SER A 79 16.22 15.95 -16.83
CA SER A 79 15.68 15.05 -15.80
C SER A 79 16.80 14.43 -14.97
N ILE A 80 16.79 14.69 -13.66
CA ILE A 80 17.73 14.09 -12.72
C ILE A 80 17.54 12.58 -12.67
N VAL A 81 16.28 12.11 -12.71
CA VAL A 81 15.96 10.69 -12.70
C VAL A 81 16.56 9.99 -13.91
N ARG A 82 16.39 10.53 -15.12
CA ARG A 82 16.98 9.94 -16.33
C ARG A 82 18.51 9.96 -16.30
N THR A 83 19.11 11.02 -15.76
CA THR A 83 20.57 11.14 -15.65
C THR A 83 21.15 10.15 -14.63
N ARG A 84 20.48 9.93 -13.49
CA ARG A 84 21.00 9.06 -12.42
C ARG A 84 20.59 7.61 -12.53
N LEU A 85 19.36 7.33 -12.97
CA LEU A 85 18.77 5.99 -13.03
C LEU A 85 18.63 5.47 -14.47
N GLY A 86 19.10 6.24 -15.45
CA GLY A 86 19.06 5.89 -16.85
C GLY A 86 17.65 5.97 -17.48
N PRO A 87 17.51 5.55 -18.75
CA PRO A 87 16.25 5.66 -19.49
C PRO A 87 15.08 4.87 -18.89
N GLY A 88 15.38 3.77 -18.18
CA GLY A 88 14.39 2.92 -17.51
C GLY A 88 13.92 3.45 -16.15
N GLY A 89 14.71 4.30 -15.49
CA GLY A 89 14.42 4.81 -14.14
C GLY A 89 13.00 5.37 -13.95
N PRO A 90 12.49 6.24 -14.84
CA PRO A 90 11.12 6.73 -14.74
C PRO A 90 10.05 5.62 -14.76
N ARG A 91 10.26 4.57 -15.57
CA ARG A 91 9.32 3.45 -15.67
C ARG A 91 9.26 2.67 -14.35
N THR A 92 10.42 2.37 -13.78
CA THR A 92 10.55 1.68 -12.49
C THR A 92 9.92 2.47 -11.36
N LEU A 93 10.14 3.79 -11.31
CA LEU A 93 9.56 4.64 -10.27
C LEU A 93 8.03 4.74 -10.41
N TRP A 94 7.49 4.92 -11.63
CA TRP A 94 6.03 4.90 -11.82
C TRP A 94 5.40 3.55 -11.48
N ALA A 95 6.07 2.43 -11.82
CA ALA A 95 5.61 1.09 -11.44
C ALA A 95 5.62 0.92 -9.92
N THR A 96 6.68 1.39 -9.25
CA THR A 96 6.79 1.39 -7.78
C THR A 96 5.65 2.18 -7.16
N LEU A 97 5.39 3.41 -7.61
CA LEU A 97 4.29 4.24 -7.10
C LEU A 97 2.92 3.60 -7.30
N GLY A 98 2.69 2.94 -8.44
CA GLY A 98 1.48 2.15 -8.66
C GLY A 98 1.34 1.00 -7.67
N CYS A 99 2.43 0.27 -7.41
CA CYS A 99 2.43 -0.82 -6.42
C CYS A 99 2.19 -0.29 -5.00
N LEU A 100 2.82 0.83 -4.62
CA LEU A 100 2.58 1.46 -3.32
C LEU A 100 1.13 1.95 -3.17
N LEU A 101 0.51 2.44 -4.24
CA LEU A 101 -0.91 2.81 -4.17
C LEU A 101 -1.79 1.59 -3.89
N PHE A 102 -1.67 0.54 -4.70
CA PHE A 102 -2.61 -0.58 -4.67
C PHE A 102 -2.26 -1.64 -3.63
N ALA A 103 -1.00 -2.05 -3.56
CA ALA A 103 -0.57 -3.13 -2.68
C ALA A 103 -0.29 -2.66 -1.25
N HIS A 104 0.02 -1.38 -1.03
CA HIS A 104 0.34 -0.82 0.28
C HIS A 104 -0.82 -0.01 0.85
N VAL A 105 -1.11 1.17 0.28
CA VAL A 105 -2.14 2.09 0.83
C VAL A 105 -3.55 1.52 0.72
N LEU A 106 -4.00 1.17 -0.49
CA LEU A 106 -5.38 0.76 -0.72
C LEU A 106 -5.68 -0.63 -0.14
N LEU A 107 -4.71 -1.55 -0.15
CA LEU A 107 -4.92 -2.88 0.45
C LEU A 107 -5.33 -2.77 1.92
N ASP A 108 -4.68 -1.87 2.66
CA ASP A 108 -5.02 -1.63 4.06
C ASP A 108 -6.28 -0.80 4.24
N ALA A 109 -6.48 0.23 3.40
CA ALA A 109 -7.69 1.04 3.41
C ALA A 109 -8.96 0.18 3.27
N PHE A 110 -8.92 -0.81 2.38
CA PHE A 110 -10.02 -1.74 2.12
C PHE A 110 -10.03 -2.99 3.01
N PHE A 111 -9.04 -3.18 3.90
CA PHE A 111 -9.08 -4.28 4.85
C PHE A 111 -9.75 -3.89 6.17
N ASN A 112 -9.32 -2.78 6.76
CA ASN A 112 -9.85 -2.26 8.02
C ASN A 112 -9.43 -0.81 8.26
N GLY A 113 -9.08 -0.08 7.19
CA GLY A 113 -8.89 1.37 7.21
C GLY A 113 -7.47 1.91 7.40
N VAL A 114 -7.30 3.14 6.92
CA VAL A 114 -6.06 3.95 6.99
C VAL A 114 -6.41 5.43 7.18
N ASN A 115 -5.48 6.22 7.69
CA ASN A 115 -5.61 7.67 7.76
C ASN A 115 -5.18 8.31 6.44
N LEU A 116 -6.08 8.22 5.45
CA LEU A 116 -5.74 8.41 4.04
C LEU A 116 -5.17 9.81 3.72
N LEU A 117 -5.55 10.81 4.51
CA LEU A 117 -5.22 12.23 4.29
C LEU A 117 -4.29 12.81 5.37
N TRP A 118 -3.72 11.97 6.23
CA TRP A 118 -2.72 12.41 7.20
C TRP A 118 -1.45 12.93 6.48
N PRO A 119 -0.81 14.01 6.95
CA PRO A 119 -1.11 14.81 8.15
C PRO A 119 -2.02 16.03 7.88
N LEU A 120 -2.54 16.19 6.66
CA LEU A 120 -3.34 17.37 6.32
C LEU A 120 -4.75 17.31 6.90
N HIS A 121 -5.29 16.11 7.04
CA HIS A 121 -6.58 15.86 7.67
C HIS A 121 -6.51 14.54 8.43
N ASP A 122 -6.57 14.62 9.75
CA ASP A 122 -6.46 13.48 10.64
C ASP A 122 -7.82 12.76 10.76
N GLN A 123 -8.02 11.73 9.94
CA GLN A 123 -9.21 10.87 9.95
C GLN A 123 -8.91 9.52 9.30
N PHE A 124 -9.12 8.45 10.06
CA PHE A 124 -9.15 7.08 9.54
C PHE A 124 -10.45 6.82 8.78
N TYR A 125 -10.31 6.24 7.59
CA TYR A 125 -11.41 5.77 6.76
C TYR A 125 -11.31 4.26 6.61
N ASP A 126 -12.37 3.54 7.01
CA ASP A 126 -12.51 2.10 6.77
C ASP A 126 -13.32 1.87 5.49
N LEU A 127 -12.65 1.34 4.46
CA LEU A 127 -13.24 1.05 3.16
C LEU A 127 -13.54 -0.45 3.00
N SER A 128 -13.60 -1.23 4.09
CA SER A 128 -13.83 -2.69 4.09
C SER A 128 -15.26 -3.14 3.75
N GLY A 129 -16.02 -2.26 3.09
CA GLY A 129 -17.37 -2.54 2.62
C GLY A 129 -17.45 -3.63 1.54
N LYS A 130 -18.62 -3.71 0.91
CA LYS A 130 -18.96 -4.76 -0.06
C LYS A 130 -19.27 -4.17 -1.42
N LEU A 131 -19.08 -4.97 -2.47
CA LEU A 131 -19.53 -4.69 -3.82
C LEU A 131 -20.09 -5.97 -4.45
N TYR A 132 -21.39 -6.00 -4.74
CA TYR A 132 -22.03 -7.18 -5.33
C TYR A 132 -23.31 -6.83 -6.08
N LEU A 133 -23.74 -7.75 -6.95
CA LEU A 133 -25.05 -7.73 -7.60
C LEU A 133 -25.98 -8.68 -6.84
N SER A 134 -27.08 -8.16 -6.33
CA SER A 134 -28.18 -8.85 -5.67
C SER A 134 -29.39 -8.90 -6.60
N ASN A 135 -30.08 -10.03 -6.64
CA ASN A 135 -31.37 -10.14 -7.33
C ASN A 135 -32.49 -9.39 -6.59
N HIS A 136 -32.30 -9.06 -5.32
CA HIS A 136 -33.26 -8.30 -4.50
C HIS A 136 -32.87 -6.81 -4.42
N ASP A 137 -31.59 -6.53 -4.17
CA ASP A 137 -31.09 -5.17 -3.87
C ASP A 137 -30.40 -4.51 -5.07
N GLY A 138 -30.31 -5.21 -6.21
CA GLY A 138 -29.63 -4.72 -7.39
C GLY A 138 -28.13 -4.56 -7.18
N PHE A 139 -27.56 -3.44 -7.62
CA PHE A 139 -26.15 -3.14 -7.43
C PHE A 139 -25.90 -2.54 -6.04
N VAL A 140 -25.17 -3.26 -5.19
CA VAL A 140 -24.85 -2.85 -3.82
C VAL A 140 -23.37 -2.49 -3.72
N GLN A 141 -23.07 -1.31 -3.17
CA GLN A 141 -21.71 -0.87 -2.84
C GLN A 141 -21.71 -0.16 -1.48
N THR A 142 -20.80 -0.55 -0.57
CA THR A 142 -20.72 0.00 0.80
C THR A 142 -19.29 0.37 1.22
N PHE A 143 -18.36 0.54 0.28
CA PHE A 143 -16.99 0.99 0.61
C PHE A 143 -16.94 2.44 1.08
N VAL A 144 -17.89 3.28 0.65
CA VAL A 144 -17.98 4.69 1.05
C VAL A 144 -19.45 5.00 1.23
N GLU A 145 -19.85 5.22 2.47
CA GLU A 145 -21.22 5.54 2.82
C GLU A 145 -21.35 7.03 3.15
N PHE A 146 -22.50 7.61 2.83
CA PHE A 146 -22.77 9.02 3.08
C PHE A 146 -24.02 9.15 3.94
N SER A 147 -23.95 9.95 4.98
CA SER A 147 -25.10 10.39 5.77
C SER A 147 -25.54 11.78 5.33
N THR A 148 -26.81 12.11 5.56
CA THR A 148 -27.33 13.46 5.37
C THR A 148 -27.74 13.98 6.74
N SER A 149 -27.20 15.14 7.15
CA SER A 149 -27.57 15.78 8.40
C SER A 149 -29.01 16.30 8.35
N GLU A 150 -29.57 16.67 9.51
CA GLU A 150 -30.90 17.29 9.59
C GLU A 150 -30.99 18.60 8.78
N GLU A 151 -29.86 19.28 8.57
CA GLU A 151 -29.73 20.50 7.77
C GLU A 151 -29.57 20.23 6.26
N GLY A 152 -29.61 18.96 5.83
CA GLY A 152 -29.50 18.56 4.43
C GLY A 152 -28.06 18.48 3.89
N THR A 153 -27.05 18.66 4.75
CA THR A 153 -25.64 18.55 4.34
C THR A 153 -25.25 17.07 4.22
N ARG A 154 -24.69 16.68 3.07
CA ARG A 154 -24.20 15.31 2.85
C ARG A 154 -22.75 15.19 3.27
N THR A 155 -22.47 14.30 4.22
CA THR A 155 -21.12 14.02 4.73
C THR A 155 -20.81 12.53 4.61
N VAL A 156 -19.54 12.16 4.73
CA VAL A 156 -19.16 10.75 4.86
C VAL A 156 -19.77 10.22 6.17
N SER A 157 -20.32 9.01 6.12
CA SER A 157 -20.99 8.38 7.25
C SER A 157 -20.00 7.91 8.32
N GLU A 158 -20.45 7.89 9.58
CA GLU A 158 -19.75 7.28 10.71
C GLU A 158 -19.45 5.79 10.52
N SER A 159 -20.17 5.11 9.62
CA SER A 159 -19.86 3.73 9.22
C SER A 159 -18.55 3.61 8.42
N THR A 160 -18.12 4.71 7.77
CA THR A 160 -16.88 4.79 6.99
C THR A 160 -15.76 5.51 7.76
N THR A 161 -16.10 6.46 8.65
CA THR A 161 -15.11 7.19 9.46
C THR A 161 -14.90 6.51 10.81
N VAL A 162 -13.67 6.10 11.13
CA VAL A 162 -13.38 5.33 12.36
C VAL A 162 -12.98 6.23 13.54
N GLY A 163 -12.10 7.20 13.29
CA GLY A 163 -11.52 8.05 14.35
C GLY A 163 -10.27 8.78 13.84
N THR A 164 -9.50 9.37 14.76
CA THR A 164 -8.25 10.11 14.49
C THR A 164 -7.03 9.34 15.02
N THR A 165 -5.83 9.90 14.86
CA THR A 165 -4.63 9.34 15.50
C THR A 165 -4.66 9.36 17.03
N GLU A 166 -5.57 10.13 17.65
CA GLU A 166 -5.72 10.17 19.11
C GLU A 166 -6.45 8.93 19.67
N ASP A 167 -7.50 8.48 18.98
CA ASP A 167 -8.41 7.45 19.47
C ASP A 167 -8.30 6.10 18.74
N THR A 168 -7.66 6.06 17.57
CA THR A 168 -7.53 4.87 16.73
C THR A 168 -6.13 4.28 16.79
N HIS A 169 -6.00 3.11 17.39
CA HIS A 169 -4.71 2.44 17.62
C HIS A 169 -4.69 1.03 17.04
N TYR A 170 -3.80 0.82 16.08
CA TYR A 170 -3.58 -0.47 15.44
C TYR A 170 -2.43 -1.22 16.10
N ARG A 171 -2.76 -2.35 16.77
CA ARG A 171 -1.76 -3.19 17.43
C ARG A 171 -0.95 -4.01 16.43
N THR A 172 0.35 -4.10 16.66
CA THR A 172 1.29 -4.93 15.91
C THR A 172 2.15 -5.78 16.84
N GLY A 173 2.97 -6.68 16.27
CA GLY A 173 3.95 -7.43 17.06
C GLY A 173 5.01 -6.54 17.70
N PHE A 174 5.25 -5.33 17.19
CA PHE A 174 6.18 -4.34 17.75
C PHE A 174 5.50 -3.39 18.72
N ASP A 175 4.31 -2.91 18.38
CA ASP A 175 3.54 -1.94 19.16
C ASP A 175 2.25 -2.58 19.72
N PRO A 176 2.21 -2.90 21.03
CA PRO A 176 1.02 -3.46 21.65
C PRO A 176 -0.08 -2.42 21.94
N GLY A 177 0.15 -1.14 21.63
CA GLY A 177 -0.75 -0.01 21.88
C GLY A 177 -0.50 0.71 23.22
N PRO A 178 -1.26 1.79 23.51
CA PRO A 178 -0.95 2.76 24.57
C PRO A 178 -1.14 2.24 26.02
N GLN A 179 -1.88 1.14 26.20
CA GLN A 179 -2.13 0.52 27.51
C GLN A 179 -1.99 -1.00 27.39
N PRO A 180 -0.75 -1.51 27.22
CA PRO A 180 -0.54 -2.93 27.01
C PRO A 180 -0.66 -3.71 28.32
N GLU A 181 -1.04 -4.98 28.21
CA GLU A 181 -0.95 -5.92 29.33
C GLU A 181 0.52 -6.10 29.77
N PRO A 182 0.80 -6.57 31.01
CA PRO A 182 2.17 -6.72 31.52
C PRO A 182 3.08 -7.60 30.66
N GLU A 183 2.51 -8.61 30.01
CA GLU A 183 3.20 -9.49 29.06
C GLU A 183 2.32 -9.62 27.79
N PRO A 184 2.30 -8.60 26.92
CA PRO A 184 1.39 -8.61 25.79
C PRO A 184 1.83 -9.67 24.78
N GLU A 185 0.87 -10.44 24.27
CA GLU A 185 1.13 -11.37 23.16
C GLU A 185 1.60 -10.58 21.93
N ARG A 186 2.69 -11.05 21.30
CA ARG A 186 3.26 -10.43 20.10
C ARG A 186 3.07 -11.34 18.90
N ILE A 187 2.15 -10.97 18.03
CA ILE A 187 1.84 -11.72 16.82
C ILE A 187 2.48 -11.02 15.62
N PHE A 188 3.33 -11.75 14.90
CA PHE A 188 3.91 -11.31 13.62
C PHE A 188 3.27 -12.14 12.48
N PRO A 189 2.16 -11.67 11.90
CA PRO A 189 1.45 -12.45 10.90
C PRO A 189 2.29 -12.60 9.63
N ILE A 190 2.41 -13.84 9.12
CA ILE A 190 2.97 -14.07 7.79
C ILE A 190 1.91 -13.80 6.73
N ALA A 191 0.73 -14.39 6.84
CA ALA A 191 -0.40 -14.07 5.95
C ALA A 191 -1.73 -13.94 6.70
N TYR A 192 -1.78 -14.39 7.95
CA TYR A 192 -2.94 -14.41 8.85
C TYR A 192 -4.10 -15.33 8.41
N ASN A 193 -4.46 -15.36 7.12
CA ASN A 193 -5.50 -16.24 6.57
C ASN A 193 -5.08 -16.89 5.24
N GLY A 194 -5.85 -17.88 4.79
CA GLY A 194 -5.55 -18.67 3.60
C GLY A 194 -5.56 -17.86 2.31
N GLU A 195 -6.53 -16.96 2.13
CA GLU A 195 -6.65 -16.12 0.93
C GLU A 195 -5.42 -15.24 0.72
N ARG A 196 -4.97 -14.55 1.77
CA ARG A 196 -3.75 -13.75 1.73
C ARG A 196 -2.51 -14.58 1.53
N PHE A 197 -2.45 -15.79 2.08
CA PHE A 197 -1.33 -16.69 1.87
C PHE A 197 -1.20 -17.06 0.39
N VAL A 198 -2.32 -17.39 -0.26
CA VAL A 198 -2.35 -17.69 -1.70
C VAL A 198 -1.90 -16.48 -2.52
N VAL A 199 -2.39 -15.27 -2.22
CA VAL A 199 -1.96 -14.03 -2.92
C VAL A 199 -0.45 -13.80 -2.76
N ALA A 200 0.05 -13.88 -1.54
CA ALA A 200 1.47 -13.69 -1.27
C ALA A 200 2.32 -14.72 -2.02
N LEU A 201 1.98 -16.01 -1.89
CA LEU A 201 2.69 -17.10 -2.54
C LEU A 201 2.70 -16.97 -4.06
N ALA A 202 1.55 -16.66 -4.67
CA ALA A 202 1.45 -16.44 -6.11
C ALA A 202 2.39 -15.32 -6.58
N GLY A 203 2.45 -14.22 -5.81
CA GLY A 203 3.35 -13.11 -6.12
C GLY A 203 4.82 -13.45 -6.04
N TYR A 204 5.27 -14.10 -4.96
CA TYR A 204 6.66 -14.51 -4.84
C TYR A 204 7.06 -15.53 -5.91
N LEU A 205 6.18 -16.49 -6.25
CA LEU A 205 6.44 -17.44 -7.32
C LEU A 205 6.54 -16.76 -8.67
N ALA A 206 5.63 -15.84 -8.99
CA ALA A 206 5.68 -15.09 -10.24
C ALA A 206 6.98 -14.27 -10.37
N VAL A 207 7.39 -13.59 -9.29
CA VAL A 207 8.65 -12.83 -9.25
C VAL A 207 9.84 -13.77 -9.44
N GLY A 208 9.85 -14.91 -8.74
CA GLY A 208 10.93 -15.90 -8.86
C GLY A 208 11.08 -16.44 -10.29
N VAL A 209 9.97 -16.75 -10.95
CA VAL A 209 9.98 -17.18 -12.37
C VAL A 209 10.54 -16.08 -13.27
N ARG A 210 10.09 -14.82 -13.09
CA ARG A 210 10.54 -13.71 -13.93
C ARG A 210 12.02 -13.36 -13.73
N ILE A 211 12.53 -13.43 -12.50
CA ILE A 211 13.97 -13.26 -12.21
C ILE A 211 14.77 -14.38 -12.88
N PHE A 212 14.29 -15.62 -12.80
CA PHE A 212 14.95 -16.75 -13.43
C PHE A 212 15.02 -16.63 -14.97
N GLU A 213 13.95 -16.16 -15.60
CA GLU A 213 13.92 -15.85 -17.03
C GLU A 213 14.90 -14.74 -17.41
N ASP A 214 14.91 -13.63 -16.66
CA ASP A 214 15.82 -12.48 -16.84
C ASP A 214 17.30 -12.89 -16.79
N VAL A 215 17.68 -13.69 -15.78
CA VAL A 215 19.04 -14.20 -15.62
C VAL A 215 19.44 -15.09 -16.80
N ARG A 216 18.56 -16.01 -17.24
CA ARG A 216 18.84 -16.90 -18.38
C ARG A 216 19.03 -16.15 -19.69
N THR A 217 18.21 -15.12 -19.95
CA THR A 217 18.37 -14.29 -21.14
C THR A 217 19.69 -13.53 -21.11
N GLY A 218 20.09 -13.00 -19.94
CA GLY A 218 21.35 -12.28 -19.78
C GLY A 218 22.60 -13.15 -19.97
N ASP A 219 22.54 -14.45 -19.67
CA ASP A 219 23.62 -15.41 -19.92
C ASP A 219 23.73 -15.81 -21.41
N THR A 220 22.64 -15.68 -22.19
CA THR A 220 22.61 -16.07 -23.61
C THR A 220 23.13 -14.95 -24.52
N GLU A 221 23.12 -13.69 -24.05
CA GLU A 221 23.60 -12.51 -24.80
C GLU A 221 25.07 -12.14 -24.50
N ARG A 222 25.79 -12.91 -23.68
CA ARG A 222 27.22 -12.74 -23.36
C ARG A 222 28.10 -13.76 -24.05
#